data_AF-A0A811UDB3-F1
#
_entry.id   AF-A0A811UDB3-F1
#
_cell.length_a   1.000
_cell.length_b   1.000
_cell.length_c   1.000
_cell.angle_alpha   90.00
_cell.angle_beta   90.00
_cell.angle_gamma   90.00
#
_symmetry.space_group_name_H-M   'P 1'
#
loop_
_entity.id
_entity.type
_entity.pdbx_description
1 polymer ?
#
loop_
_entity_poly.entity_id
_entity_poly.type
_entity_poly.pdbx_seq_one_letter_code
_entity_poly.pdbx_strand_id
1 'polypeptide(L)'
;MNASYLKLENEQVSTETQISPEDLEVWCRGMDKEENVFLEMSDEDIIKEVSNNTTNDQEDNDDVIATAPQVTDQDAVNAFELGLQWAEENGTSYNELLLLRRLRDKALISRYNNLKQKKIDEYFKAS
;
A
#
# COMPACT_ATOMS: atom_id res chain seq x y z
N MET A 1 -58.18 9.41 -3.42
CA MET A 1 -57.13 10.00 -4.27
C MET A 1 -56.41 11.08 -3.49
N ASN A 2 -55.13 11.23 -3.80
CA ASN A 2 -54.20 12.31 -3.47
C ASN A 2 -53.43 12.22 -2.14
N ALA A 3 -52.37 11.41 -2.22
CA ALA A 3 -51.09 11.70 -1.58
C ALA A 3 -50.67 13.14 -1.86
N SER A 4 -50.34 13.89 -0.81
CA SER A 4 -49.67 15.19 -0.95
C SER A 4 -49.17 15.66 0.42
N TYR A 5 -47.85 15.56 0.57
CA TYR A 5 -46.99 16.34 1.47
C TYR A 5 -46.84 15.86 2.92
N LEU A 6 -46.13 14.73 3.06
CA LEU A 6 -45.12 14.61 4.11
C LEU A 6 -44.07 15.70 3.86
N LYS A 7 -44.14 16.78 4.62
CA LYS A 7 -43.00 17.66 4.84
C LYS A 7 -43.22 18.30 6.19
N LEU A 8 -42.32 17.99 7.11
CA LEU A 8 -41.77 18.84 8.17
C LEU A 8 -41.18 17.91 9.24
N GLU A 9 -40.00 17.36 8.93
CA GLU A 9 -39.04 16.99 9.97
C GLU A 9 -38.52 18.29 10.58
N ASN A 10 -38.71 18.49 11.88
CA ASN A 10 -38.08 19.56 12.64
C ASN A 10 -38.04 19.17 14.13
N GLU A 11 -36.85 18.80 14.62
CA GLU A 11 -36.28 19.11 15.95
C GLU A 11 -35.11 18.14 16.20
N GLN A 12 -33.88 18.50 15.80
CA GLN A 12 -32.90 19.33 16.53
C GLN A 12 -32.37 18.67 17.80
N VAL A 13 -31.17 18.10 17.66
CA VAL A 13 -30.33 17.46 18.68
C VAL A 13 -29.81 18.50 19.70
N SER A 14 -29.76 18.10 20.97
CA SER A 14 -29.30 18.88 22.14
C SER A 14 -27.99 19.66 21.95
N THR A 15 -27.94 20.83 22.58
CA THR A 15 -26.93 21.90 22.45
C THR A 15 -25.62 21.68 23.21
N GLU A 16 -25.30 20.46 23.65
CA GLU A 16 -24.13 20.20 24.50
C GLU A 16 -22.81 20.02 23.73
N THR A 17 -22.88 20.07 22.40
CA THR A 17 -21.71 20.07 21.48
C THR A 17 -21.76 21.28 20.54
N GLN A 18 -22.19 22.44 21.04
CA GLN A 18 -22.19 23.65 20.22
C GLN A 18 -20.77 24.20 20.09
N ILE A 19 -20.16 23.96 18.93
CA ILE A 19 -18.95 24.67 18.49
C ILE A 19 -19.24 26.18 18.53
N SER A 20 -18.30 26.95 19.11
CA SER A 20 -18.37 28.41 19.16
C SER A 20 -18.45 28.99 17.74
N PRO A 21 -19.21 30.08 17.50
CA PRO A 21 -19.26 30.74 16.20
C PRO A 21 -17.89 31.09 15.65
N GLU A 22 -16.95 31.53 16.49
CA GLU A 22 -15.56 31.79 16.07
C GLU A 22 -14.81 30.52 15.64
N ASP A 23 -14.97 29.42 16.38
CA ASP A 23 -14.31 28.15 16.05
C ASP A 23 -14.90 27.54 14.77
N LEU A 24 -16.22 27.65 14.60
CA LEU A 24 -16.92 27.30 13.36
C LEU A 24 -16.39 28.12 12.19
N GLU A 25 -16.15 29.42 12.40
CA GLU A 25 -15.60 30.28 11.35
C GLU A 25 -14.15 29.92 11.03
N VAL A 26 -13.32 29.54 12.00
CA VAL A 26 -11.93 29.09 11.76
C VAL A 26 -11.89 27.77 10.97
N TRP A 27 -12.75 26.81 11.33
CA TRP A 27 -12.84 25.53 10.65
C TRP A 27 -13.43 25.68 9.24
N CYS A 28 -14.44 26.54 9.07
CA CYS A 28 -15.05 26.82 7.77
C CYS A 28 -14.22 27.72 6.86
N ARG A 29 -13.35 28.57 7.43
CA ARG A 29 -12.46 29.45 6.66
C ARG A 29 -11.32 28.66 5.99
N GLY A 30 -11.05 27.42 6.39
CA GLY A 30 -9.79 26.76 6.05
C GLY A 30 -8.60 27.56 6.62
N MET A 31 -7.39 27.02 6.54
CA MET A 31 -6.16 27.75 6.92
C MET A 31 -5.80 28.80 5.83
N ASP A 32 -6.76 29.62 5.39
CA ASP A 32 -6.73 30.32 4.11
C ASP A 32 -6.31 31.80 4.20
N LYS A 33 -5.69 32.24 5.31
CA LYS A 33 -5.33 33.66 5.46
C LYS A 33 -3.88 34.04 5.68
N GLU A 34 -2.95 33.10 5.75
CA GLU A 34 -1.53 33.31 5.42
C GLU A 34 -0.87 31.95 5.62
N GLU A 35 -0.25 31.43 4.56
CA GLU A 35 0.35 30.08 4.49
C GLU A 35 -0.63 28.90 4.50
N ASN A 36 -1.60 28.90 3.58
CA ASN A 36 -2.16 27.62 3.15
C ASN A 36 -1.14 26.94 2.23
N VAL A 37 -0.41 25.96 2.75
CA VAL A 37 0.24 24.98 1.88
C VAL A 37 0.30 23.61 2.58
N PHE A 38 -0.85 23.02 2.94
CA PHE A 38 -0.91 21.55 2.85
C PHE A 38 -1.02 21.21 1.37
N LEU A 39 0.09 21.38 0.63
CA LEU A 39 0.23 20.75 -0.67
C LEU A 39 0.43 19.28 -0.38
N GLU A 40 -0.66 18.53 -0.47
CA GLU A 40 -0.59 17.09 -0.60
C GLU A 40 0.07 16.81 -1.95
N MET A 41 1.41 16.82 -1.97
CA MET A 41 2.20 16.52 -3.16
C MET A 41 2.14 15.02 -3.40
N SER A 42 1.78 14.66 -4.63
CA SER A 42 1.89 13.28 -5.07
C SER A 42 3.36 12.89 -5.24
N ASP A 43 3.68 11.60 -5.16
CA ASP A 43 5.02 11.09 -5.45
C ASP A 43 5.53 11.57 -6.83
N GLU A 44 4.64 11.92 -7.76
CA GLU A 44 4.97 12.41 -9.11
C GLU A 44 5.22 13.89 -9.20
N ASP A 45 4.50 14.68 -8.41
CA ASP A 45 4.83 16.09 -8.27
C ASP A 45 6.19 16.23 -7.59
N ILE A 46 6.49 15.30 -6.68
CA ILE A 46 7.81 15.14 -6.08
C ILE A 46 8.85 14.76 -7.14
N ILE A 47 8.59 13.73 -7.98
CA ILE A 47 9.55 13.28 -9.00
C ILE A 47 9.76 14.35 -10.08
N LYS A 48 8.72 15.04 -10.50
CA LYS A 48 8.75 16.06 -11.56
C LYS A 48 9.41 17.36 -11.10
N GLU A 49 9.15 17.81 -9.88
CA GLU A 49 9.90 18.92 -9.29
C GLU A 49 11.41 18.60 -9.29
N VAL A 50 11.78 17.36 -8.97
CA VAL A 50 13.17 16.89 -8.88
C VAL A 50 13.84 16.70 -10.25
N SER A 51 13.17 16.04 -11.20
CA SER A 51 13.74 15.77 -12.53
C SER A 51 13.96 17.03 -13.35
N ASN A 52 13.18 18.09 -13.14
CA ASN A 52 13.33 19.34 -13.88
C ASN A 52 14.53 20.20 -13.42
N ASN A 53 15.13 19.89 -12.26
CA ASN A 53 16.28 20.62 -11.70
C ASN A 53 17.65 19.95 -11.95
N THR A 54 17.66 18.73 -12.49
CA THR A 54 18.88 17.93 -12.63
C THR A 54 18.97 17.38 -14.05
N THR A 55 19.29 18.24 -15.01
CA THR A 55 19.82 17.77 -16.29
C THR A 55 21.26 17.35 -16.06
N ASN A 56 21.54 16.05 -16.11
CA ASN A 56 22.60 15.51 -16.96
C ASN A 56 22.74 13.99 -16.83
N ASP A 57 22.73 13.40 -18.03
CA ASP A 57 23.49 12.25 -18.48
C ASP A 57 23.07 10.86 -17.97
N GLN A 58 22.29 10.23 -18.85
CA GLN A 58 22.36 8.80 -19.07
C GLN A 58 23.81 8.35 -19.24
N GLU A 59 24.16 7.24 -18.60
CA GLU A 59 24.95 6.18 -19.19
C GLU A 59 24.77 4.94 -18.33
N ASP A 60 23.86 4.07 -18.77
CA ASP A 60 23.63 2.76 -18.16
C ASP A 60 24.49 1.75 -18.93
N ASN A 61 25.60 1.35 -18.31
CA ASN A 61 26.42 0.25 -18.78
C ASN A 61 26.79 -0.59 -17.56
N ASP A 62 25.87 -1.47 -17.16
CA ASP A 62 26.13 -2.47 -16.14
C ASP A 62 26.48 -3.79 -16.82
N ASP A 63 27.77 -4.12 -16.76
CA ASP A 63 28.34 -5.38 -17.22
C ASP A 63 27.66 -6.55 -16.48
N VAL A 64 26.85 -7.31 -17.22
CA VAL A 64 26.14 -8.49 -16.72
C VAL A 64 27.14 -9.59 -16.37
N ILE A 65 27.59 -9.62 -15.11
CA ILE A 65 28.21 -10.80 -14.53
C ILE A 65 27.11 -11.87 -14.40
N ALA A 66 27.26 -12.96 -15.15
CA ALA A 66 26.36 -14.11 -15.09
C ALA A 66 26.39 -14.73 -13.69
N THR A 67 25.51 -14.25 -12.82
CA THR A 67 25.24 -14.85 -11.52
C THR A 67 24.35 -16.07 -11.73
N ALA A 68 24.63 -17.16 -11.01
CA ALA A 68 23.76 -18.34 -11.01
C ALA A 68 22.32 -17.91 -10.71
N PRO A 69 21.31 -18.53 -11.34
CA PRO A 69 19.92 -18.11 -11.19
C PRO A 69 19.54 -18.08 -9.70
N GLN A 70 19.14 -16.91 -9.22
CA GLN A 70 18.73 -16.74 -7.83
C GLN A 70 17.41 -17.47 -7.63
N VAL A 71 17.32 -18.24 -6.53
CA VAL A 71 16.06 -18.87 -6.11
C VAL A 71 15.08 -17.76 -5.75
N THR A 72 13.96 -17.70 -6.47
CA THR A 72 12.93 -16.69 -6.23
C THR A 72 12.05 -17.07 -5.04
N ASP A 73 11.33 -16.09 -4.48
CA ASP A 73 10.30 -16.38 -3.47
C ASP A 73 9.26 -17.39 -4.00
N GLN A 74 8.95 -17.34 -5.31
CA GLN A 74 8.01 -18.28 -5.94
C GLN A 74 8.58 -19.71 -6.00
N ASP A 75 9.86 -19.86 -6.31
CA ASP A 75 10.53 -21.17 -6.32
C ASP A 75 10.50 -21.81 -4.93
N ALA A 76 10.73 -21.00 -3.89
CA ALA A 76 10.65 -21.46 -2.50
C ALA A 76 9.23 -21.92 -2.13
N VAL A 77 8.20 -21.15 -2.50
CA VAL A 77 6.79 -21.52 -2.27
C VAL A 77 6.47 -22.86 -2.94
N ASN A 78 6.81 -23.00 -4.21
CA ASN A 78 6.57 -24.23 -4.98
C ASN A 78 7.27 -25.44 -4.35
N ALA A 79 8.52 -25.27 -3.92
CA ALA A 79 9.29 -26.33 -3.27
C ALA A 79 8.66 -26.75 -1.93
N PHE A 80 8.20 -25.80 -1.11
CA PHE A 80 7.55 -26.12 0.16
C PHE A 80 6.18 -26.77 -0.02
N GLU A 81 5.39 -26.35 -1.02
CA GLU A 81 4.11 -27.01 -1.34
C GLU A 81 4.31 -28.44 -1.82
N LEU A 82 5.27 -28.67 -2.73
CA LEU A 82 5.61 -30.00 -3.19
C LEU A 82 6.11 -30.90 -2.05
N GLY A 83 6.98 -30.37 -1.19
CA GLY A 83 7.45 -31.07 0.01
C GLY A 83 6.32 -31.37 0.99
N LEU A 84 5.34 -30.48 1.11
CA LEU A 84 4.16 -30.70 1.96
C LEU A 84 3.32 -31.87 1.44
N GLN A 85 3.03 -31.89 0.13
CA GLN A 85 2.25 -32.95 -0.50
C GLN A 85 2.93 -34.30 -0.31
N TRP A 86 4.24 -34.37 -0.59
CA TRP A 86 5.01 -35.60 -0.39
C TRP A 86 4.97 -36.05 1.09
N ALA A 87 5.14 -35.12 2.03
CA ALA A 87 5.14 -35.45 3.46
C ALA A 87 3.78 -35.95 3.96
N GLU A 88 2.68 -35.41 3.43
CA GLU A 88 1.31 -35.86 3.72
C GLU A 88 1.04 -37.27 3.16
N GLU A 89 1.53 -37.57 1.94
CA GLU A 89 1.41 -38.90 1.32
C GLU A 89 2.25 -39.97 2.02
N ASN A 90 3.40 -39.59 2.60
CA ASN A 90 4.35 -40.52 3.20
C ASN A 90 4.20 -40.66 4.73
N GLY A 91 3.16 -40.06 5.33
CA GLY A 91 2.88 -40.18 6.77
C GLY A 91 3.98 -39.58 7.66
N THR A 92 4.60 -38.48 7.21
CA THR A 92 5.65 -37.78 7.95
C THR A 92 5.13 -37.23 9.28
N SER A 93 6.01 -37.03 10.27
CA SER A 93 5.58 -36.62 11.61
C SER A 93 4.87 -35.26 11.59
N TYR A 94 3.95 -35.07 12.53
CA TYR A 94 3.22 -33.82 12.66
C TYR A 94 4.15 -32.60 12.83
N ASN A 95 5.27 -32.76 13.54
CA ASN A 95 6.22 -31.68 13.77
C ASN A 95 6.90 -31.22 12.48
N GLU A 96 7.25 -32.15 11.60
CA GLU A 96 7.86 -31.87 10.30
C GLU A 96 6.83 -31.22 9.34
N LEU A 97 5.59 -31.71 9.33
CA LEU A 97 4.50 -31.08 8.58
C LEU A 97 4.26 -29.63 9.05
N LEU A 98 4.24 -29.40 10.37
CA LEU A 98 4.07 -28.07 10.93
C LEU A 98 5.24 -27.15 10.55
N LEU A 99 6.48 -27.67 10.55
CA LEU A 99 7.65 -26.92 10.11
C LEU A 99 7.54 -26.53 8.64
N LEU A 100 7.17 -27.46 7.75
CA LEU A 100 7.00 -27.19 6.32
C LEU A 100 5.90 -26.14 6.07
N ARG A 101 4.76 -26.22 6.77
CA ARG A 101 3.71 -25.19 6.69
C ARG A 101 4.23 -23.81 7.09
N ARG A 102 4.97 -23.72 8.19
CA ARG A 102 5.58 -22.46 8.64
C ARG A 102 6.59 -21.90 7.64
N LEU A 103 7.38 -22.75 7.00
CA LEU A 103 8.36 -22.32 5.98
C LEU A 103 7.66 -21.79 4.73
N ARG A 104 6.62 -22.48 4.25
CA ARG A 104 5.75 -22.01 3.17
C ARG A 104 5.13 -20.65 3.52
N ASP A 105 4.54 -20.51 4.70
CA ASP A 105 3.88 -19.28 5.11
C ASP A 105 4.87 -18.11 5.20
N LYS A 106 6.10 -18.35 5.65
CA LYS A 106 7.18 -17.36 5.62
C LYS A 106 7.55 -16.94 4.20
N ALA A 107 7.65 -17.88 3.27
CA ALA A 107 7.94 -17.59 1.86
C ALA A 107 6.81 -16.76 1.22
N LEU A 108 5.55 -17.08 1.52
CA LEU A 108 4.38 -16.30 1.08
C LEU A 108 4.38 -14.88 1.63
N ILE A 109 4.70 -14.69 2.92
CA ILE A 109 4.81 -13.37 3.54
C ILE A 109 5.96 -12.56 2.94
N SER A 110 7.13 -13.21 2.71
CA SER A 110 8.27 -12.60 2.02
C SER A 110 7.86 -12.08 0.65
N ARG A 111 7.28 -12.96 -0.17
CA ARG A 111 6.74 -12.65 -1.49
C ARG A 111 5.76 -11.49 -1.44
N TYR A 112 4.79 -11.53 -0.53
CA TYR A 112 3.80 -10.47 -0.41
C TYR A 112 4.42 -9.12 -0.06
N ASN A 113 5.42 -9.09 0.82
CA ASN A 113 6.11 -7.85 1.18
C ASN A 113 7.05 -7.35 0.07
N ASN A 114 7.59 -8.26 -0.75
CA ASN A 114 8.40 -7.91 -1.93
C ASN A 114 7.55 -7.46 -3.12
N LEU A 115 6.31 -7.95 -3.24
CA LEU A 115 5.34 -7.54 -4.27
C LEU A 115 4.57 -6.25 -3.93
N LYS A 116 4.69 -5.74 -2.70
CA LYS A 116 4.13 -4.42 -2.37
C LYS A 116 4.98 -3.36 -3.05
N GLN A 117 4.34 -2.59 -3.93
CA GLN A 117 4.91 -1.36 -4.45
C GLN A 117 5.20 -0.42 -3.26
N LYS A 118 6.47 -0.06 -3.06
CA LYS A 118 6.88 0.76 -1.91
C LYS A 118 6.94 2.24 -2.26
N LYS A 119 7.21 2.55 -3.53
CA LYS A 119 7.25 3.91 -4.08
C LYS A 119 6.66 3.96 -5.49
N ILE A 120 6.24 5.14 -5.91
CA ILE A 120 5.69 5.32 -7.25
C ILE A 120 6.75 5.14 -8.35
N ASP A 121 8.01 5.50 -8.11
CA ASP A 121 9.10 5.40 -9.10
C ASP A 121 9.49 3.95 -9.43
N GLU A 122 9.32 3.03 -8.48
CA GLU A 122 9.56 1.59 -8.65
C GLU A 122 8.65 0.98 -9.73
N TYR A 123 7.44 1.51 -9.89
CA TYR A 123 6.53 1.11 -10.96
C TYR A 123 7.08 1.45 -12.35
N PHE A 124 7.75 2.60 -12.51
CA PHE A 124 8.30 3.04 -13.80
C PHE A 124 9.60 2.35 -14.22
N LYS A 125 10.25 1.60 -13.31
CA LYS A 125 11.52 0.89 -13.56
C LYS A 125 11.36 -0.57 -13.98
N ALA A 126 10.20 -1.17 -13.70
CA ALA A 126 9.95 -2.59 -13.96
C ALA A 126 9.40 -2.88 -15.39
N SER A 127 9.38 -1.87 -16.27
CA SER A 127 8.90 -1.94 -17.65
C SER A 127 10.00 -1.60 -18.64
#